data_AF-A0A1H8K3I5-F1
#
_entry.id   AF-A0A1H8K3I5-F1
#
_cell.length_a   1.000
_cell.length_b   1.000
_cell.length_c   1.000
_cell.angle_alpha   90.00
_cell.angle_beta   90.00
_cell.angle_gamma   90.00
#
_symmetry.space_group_name_H-M   'P 1'
#
loop_
_entity.id
_entity.type
_entity.pdbx_description
1 polymer ?
#
loop_
_entity_poly.entity_id
_entity_poly.type
_entity_poly.pdbx_seq_one_letter_code
_entity_poly.pdbx_strand_id
1 'polypeptide(L)'
;MTQTRMSFNPTVKTMQFRAWAYCQTHGTNFTIEDLAETLNVQPTRLRRALRDERWSKHLRSSVLEPHSVRTQFDQSQVAASDIDPRRASVGAM
;
A
#
# COMPACT_ATOMS: atom_id res chain seq x y z
N MET A 1 -33.97 28.66 1.58
CA MET A 1 -32.95 27.60 1.74
C MET A 1 -31.86 27.84 0.70
N THR A 2 -30.75 28.46 1.10
CA THR A 2 -29.65 28.77 0.19
C THR A 2 -28.86 27.49 -0.08
N GLN A 3 -29.14 26.84 -1.20
CA GLN A 3 -28.39 25.66 -1.64
C GLN A 3 -27.00 26.13 -2.07
N THR A 4 -26.03 26.06 -1.17
CA THR A 4 -24.63 26.35 -1.47
C THR A 4 -24.15 25.32 -2.49
N ARG A 5 -24.21 25.67 -3.78
CA ARG A 5 -23.58 24.90 -4.85
C ARG A 5 -22.09 24.86 -4.53
N MET A 6 -21.60 23.75 -3.99
CA MET A 6 -20.16 23.53 -3.88
C MET A 6 -19.60 23.62 -5.30
N SER A 7 -18.82 24.68 -5.55
CA SER A 7 -18.15 24.91 -6.82
C SER A 7 -17.36 23.66 -7.20
N PHE A 8 -17.73 23.06 -8.34
CA PHE A 8 -16.96 21.96 -8.91
C PHE A 8 -15.56 22.46 -9.25
N ASN A 9 -14.55 21.99 -8.53
CA ASN A 9 -13.16 22.31 -8.78
C ASN A 9 -12.47 21.11 -9.44
N PRO A 10 -12.17 21.17 -10.75
CA PRO A 10 -11.59 20.04 -11.48
C PRO A 10 -10.23 19.63 -10.92
N THR A 11 -9.41 20.58 -10.45
CA THR A 11 -8.10 20.30 -9.84
C THR A 11 -8.23 19.47 -8.57
N VAL A 12 -9.23 19.77 -7.73
CA VAL A 12 -9.51 18.99 -6.52
C VAL A 12 -9.97 17.59 -6.90
N LYS A 13 -10.85 17.45 -7.89
CA LYS A 13 -11.33 16.15 -8.37
C LYS A 13 -10.21 15.29 -8.96
N THR A 14 -9.29 15.88 -9.72
CA THR A 14 -8.10 15.17 -10.22
C THR A 14 -7.21 14.70 -9.08
N MET A 15 -7.02 15.51 -8.04
CA MET A 15 -6.23 15.15 -6.87
C MET A 15 -6.88 13.98 -6.09
N GLN A 16 -8.19 14.05 -5.86
CA GLN A 16 -8.95 12.97 -5.24
C GLN A 16 -8.84 11.66 -6.04
N PHE A 17 -8.99 11.73 -7.37
CA PHE A 17 -8.89 10.57 -8.25
C PHE A 17 -7.50 9.94 -8.22
N ARG A 18 -6.43 10.75 -8.29
CA ARG A 18 -5.05 10.24 -8.23
C ARG A 18 -4.76 9.55 -6.90
N ALA A 19 -5.20 10.15 -5.79
CA ALA A 19 -5.07 9.54 -4.47
C ALA A 19 -5.83 8.21 -4.38
N TRP A 20 -7.08 8.19 -4.85
CA TRP A 20 -7.88 6.96 -4.88
C TRP A 20 -7.24 5.86 -5.73
N ALA A 21 -6.77 6.21 -6.94
CA ALA A 21 -6.13 5.26 -7.85
C ALA A 21 -4.87 4.64 -7.24
N TYR A 22 -4.03 5.45 -6.59
CA TYR A 22 -2.88 4.94 -5.85
C TYR A 22 -3.29 3.95 -4.76
N CYS A 23 -4.38 4.22 -4.03
CA CYS A 23 -4.91 3.29 -3.02
C CYS A 23 -5.43 1.98 -3.60
N GLN A 24 -5.98 1.98 -4.81
CA GLN A 24 -6.42 0.73 -5.44
C GLN A 24 -5.24 -0.17 -5.78
N THR A 25 -4.09 0.41 -6.14
CA THR A 25 -2.90 -0.36 -6.53
C THR A 25 -2.08 -0.84 -5.32
N HIS A 26 -2.00 -0.03 -4.26
CA HIS A 26 -1.09 -0.27 -3.12
C HIS A 26 -1.79 -0.57 -1.79
N GLY A 27 -3.13 -0.59 -1.75
CA GLY A 27 -3.92 -0.72 -0.53
C GLY A 27 -4.14 0.63 0.17
N THR A 28 -4.57 0.64 1.43
CA THR A 28 -4.82 1.88 2.21
C THR A 28 -3.88 2.04 3.40
N ASN A 29 -2.78 1.29 3.44
CA ASN A 29 -1.87 1.22 4.58
C ASN A 29 -0.82 2.36 4.62
N PHE A 30 -1.22 3.59 4.30
CA PHE A 30 -0.35 4.77 4.30
C PHE A 30 -1.09 5.97 4.89
N THR A 31 -0.30 6.97 5.30
CA THR A 31 -0.79 8.22 5.86
C THR A 31 -1.15 9.22 4.76
N ILE A 32 -1.80 10.33 5.15
CA ILE A 32 -2.06 11.44 4.21
C ILE A 32 -0.75 12.09 3.79
N GLU A 33 0.24 12.13 4.68
CA GLU A 33 1.59 12.64 4.45
C GLU A 33 2.31 11.83 3.38
N ASP A 34 2.31 10.50 3.47
CA ASP A 34 2.93 9.61 2.47
C ASP A 34 2.28 9.77 1.08
N LEU A 35 0.94 9.86 1.04
CA LEU A 35 0.21 10.15 -0.19
C LEU A 35 0.55 11.53 -0.76
N ALA A 36 0.69 12.54 0.10
CA ALA A 36 1.00 13.89 -0.32
C ALA A 36 2.39 13.97 -0.95
N GLU A 37 3.38 13.29 -0.37
CA GLU A 37 4.72 13.15 -0.93
C GLU A 37 4.68 12.42 -2.29
N THR A 38 4.01 11.27 -2.35
CA THR A 38 3.87 10.46 -3.57
C THR A 38 3.23 11.24 -4.71
N LEU A 39 2.22 12.05 -4.42
CA LEU A 39 1.49 12.83 -5.41
C LEU A 39 2.15 14.19 -5.70
N ASN A 40 3.24 14.52 -5.00
CA ASN A 40 3.90 15.82 -5.02
C ASN A 40 2.92 16.99 -4.79
N VAL A 41 2.10 16.85 -3.73
CA VAL A 41 1.09 17.84 -3.32
C VAL A 41 1.31 18.22 -1.87
N GLN A 42 0.99 19.47 -1.51
CA GLN A 42 1.06 19.90 -0.12
C GLN A 42 0.08 19.11 0.77
N PRO A 43 0.51 18.55 1.92
CA PRO A 43 -0.34 17.71 2.78
C PRO A 43 -1.62 18.40 3.25
N THR A 44 -1.55 19.71 3.55
CA THR A 44 -2.72 20.51 3.96
C THR A 44 -3.76 20.64 2.84
N ARG A 45 -3.32 20.75 1.57
CA ARG A 45 -4.22 20.79 0.42
C ARG A 45 -4.85 19.43 0.17
N LEU A 46 -4.06 18.35 0.28
CA LEU A 46 -4.58 16.99 0.14
C LEU A 46 -5.60 16.66 1.25
N ARG A 47 -5.31 17.01 2.50
CA ARG A 47 -6.23 16.82 3.63
C ARG A 47 -7.56 17.55 3.44
N ARG A 48 -7.53 18.78 2.90
CA ARG A 48 -8.76 19.52 2.56
C ARG A 48 -9.53 18.86 1.41
N ALA A 49 -8.82 18.43 0.37
CA ALA A 49 -9.41 17.76 -0.79
C ALA A 49 -10.07 16.42 -0.44
N LEU A 50 -9.50 15.67 0.51
CA LEU A 50 -10.00 14.36 0.93
C LEU A 50 -11.02 14.42 2.07
N ARG A 51 -11.32 15.62 2.62
CA ARG A 51 -12.18 15.80 3.79
C ARG A 51 -13.56 15.19 3.62
N ASP A 52 -14.13 15.34 2.43
CA ASP A 52 -15.50 14.91 2.12
C ASP A 52 -15.54 13.50 1.48
N GLU A 53 -14.38 12.89 1.26
CA GLU A 53 -14.25 11.58 0.64
C GLU A 53 -14.36 10.47 1.70
N ARG A 54 -15.45 9.70 1.70
CA ARG A 54 -15.70 8.68 2.75
C ARG A 54 -14.61 7.63 2.86
N TRP A 55 -13.98 7.27 1.74
CA TRP A 55 -12.94 6.24 1.67
C TRP A 55 -11.63 6.69 2.34
N SER A 56 -11.37 8.00 2.46
CA SER A 56 -10.15 8.54 3.07
C SER A 56 -10.04 8.23 4.56
N LYS A 57 -11.15 7.84 5.20
CA LYS A 57 -11.21 7.36 6.58
C LYS A 57 -10.52 6.01 6.79
N HIS A 58 -10.24 5.27 5.72
CA HIS A 58 -9.54 3.98 5.77
C HIS A 58 -8.01 4.12 5.66
N LEU A 59 -7.50 5.35 5.47
CA LEU A 59 -6.08 5.64 5.53
C LEU A 59 -5.58 5.52 6.98
N ARG A 60 -4.29 5.22 7.16
CA ARG A 60 -3.71 5.16 8.51
C ARG A 60 -3.74 6.55 9.14
N SER A 61 -4.18 6.60 10.39
CA SER A 61 -3.89 7.75 11.25
C SER A 61 -2.37 7.84 11.44
N SER A 62 -1.83 9.06 11.44
CA SER A 62 -0.39 9.39 11.55
C SER A 62 0.31 8.87 12.82
N VAL A 63 -0.30 7.97 13.59
CA VAL A 63 0.24 7.40 14.81
C VAL A 63 0.62 5.94 14.54
N LEU A 64 1.92 5.66 14.64
CA LEU A 64 2.62 4.36 14.62
C LEU A 64 3.21 3.90 13.27
N GLU A 65 4.47 4.29 13.11
CA GLU A 65 5.61 3.51 12.58
C GLU A 65 5.46 2.89 11.17
N PRO A 66 6.47 3.08 10.29
CA PRO A 66 6.51 2.45 8.98
C PRO A 66 6.84 0.96 9.13
N HIS A 67 5.82 0.12 9.11
CA HIS A 67 6.03 -1.32 9.03
C HIS A 67 6.25 -1.65 7.56
N SER A 68 7.51 -1.66 7.14
CA SER A 68 7.93 -2.30 5.89
C SER A 68 7.69 -3.80 6.01
N VAL A 69 6.47 -4.26 5.74
CA VAL A 69 6.21 -5.68 5.48
C VAL A 69 6.60 -5.96 4.04
N ARG A 70 7.91 -6.01 3.80
CA ARG A 70 8.44 -6.73 2.65
C ARG A 70 8.36 -8.19 3.02
N THR A 71 7.28 -8.86 2.63
CA THR A 71 7.18 -10.31 2.69
C THR A 71 8.24 -10.87 1.74
N GLN A 72 9.47 -11.04 2.23
CA GLN A 72 10.44 -11.91 1.57
C GLN A 72 9.90 -13.32 1.76
N PHE A 73 9.30 -13.83 0.70
CA PHE A 73 9.07 -15.25 0.54
C PHE A 73 10.45 -15.91 0.64
N ASP A 74 10.72 -16.59 1.75
CA ASP A 74 11.96 -17.34 1.95
C ASP A 74 11.95 -18.51 0.96
N GLN A 75 12.63 -18.32 -0.17
CA GLN A 75 12.77 -19.32 -1.23
C GLN A 75 13.92 -20.29 -0.91
N SER A 76 14.29 -20.48 0.37
CA SER A 76 15.38 -21.36 0.80
C SER A 76 14.87 -22.68 1.41
N GLN A 77 13.55 -22.90 1.50
CA GLN A 77 12.97 -24.17 1.97
C GLN A 77 12.57 -25.16 0.86
N VAL A 78 13.20 -25.09 -0.32
CA VAL A 78 13.06 -26.14 -1.33
C VAL A 78 14.42 -26.77 -1.61
N ALA A 79 14.53 -28.05 -1.24
CA ALA A 79 15.57 -29.02 -1.59
C ALA A 79 16.86 -29.03 -0.74
N ALA A 80 16.75 -29.48 0.52
CA ALA A 80 17.86 -30.16 1.18
C ALA A 80 17.39 -31.18 2.25
N SER A 81 16.39 -32.00 1.92
CA SER A 81 15.96 -33.10 2.80
C SER A 81 15.61 -34.34 1.97
N ASP A 82 16.58 -34.87 1.23
CA ASP A 82 16.52 -36.26 0.75
C ASP A 82 17.89 -36.80 0.30
N ILE A 83 18.91 -36.62 1.14
CA ILE A 83 20.14 -37.44 1.03
C ILE A 83 20.01 -38.52 2.10
N ASP A 84 19.52 -39.69 1.71
CA ASP A 84 19.57 -40.91 2.50
C ASP A 84 20.92 -41.61 2.24
N PRO A 85 21.86 -41.65 3.21
CA PRO A 85 23.20 -42.20 2.99
C PRO A 85 23.30 -43.73 3.06
N ARG A 86 22.20 -44.50 2.99
CA ARG A 86 22.25 -45.97 3.16
C ARG A 86 22.08 -46.85 1.91
N ARG A 87 22.04 -46.30 0.70
CA ARG A 87 21.81 -47.10 -0.53
C ARG A 87 23.03 -47.31 -1.44
N ALA A 88 24.24 -47.17 -0.93
CA ALA A 88 25.48 -47.52 -1.65
C ALA A 88 26.14 -48.76 -1.04
N SER A 89 25.49 -49.92 -1.15
CA SER A 89 26.10 -51.23 -0.91
C SER A 89 25.24 -52.29 -1.57
N VAL A 90 25.50 -52.64 -2.84
CA VAL A 90 25.47 -54.00 -3.44
C VAL A 90 26.02 -53.86 -4.86
N GLY A 91 27.08 -54.61 -5.19
CA GLY A 91 27.49 -54.83 -6.58
C GLY A 91 28.99 -54.79 -6.85
N ALA A 92 29.81 -55.42 -6.00
CA ALA A 92 31.11 -55.90 -6.44
C ALA A 92 30.89 -57.27 -7.11
N MET A 93 31.10 -57.33 -8.43
CA MET A 93 31.51 -58.50 -9.20
C MET A 93 32.20 -58.01 -10.46
#